data_AF-A0A3B5MEY5-F1
#
_entry.id   AF-A0A3B5MEY5-F1
#
_cell.length_a   1.000
_cell.length_b   1.000
_cell.length_c   1.000
_cell.angle_alpha   90.00
_cell.angle_beta   90.00
_cell.angle_gamma   90.00
#
_symmetry.space_group_name_H-M   'P 1'
#
loop_
_entity.id
_entity.type
_entity.pdbx_description
1 polymer ?
#
loop_
_entity_poly.entity_id
_entity_poly.type
_entity_poly.pdbx_seq_one_letter_code
_entity_poly.pdbx_strand_id
1 'polypeptide(L)'
;MDLRQTEGFHILQANDSGCNHSVAEALLIFLEALPEPVVCYELYQRCLDSSHDSRLCKQLVSQLSRPHRNVFRYLMSFLKELLKHSNNNNLTANLIATLFASLLIRPPPNMASRQSGHDRQKAINFILGFLMSADDD
;
A
#
# COMPACT_ATOMS: atom_id res chain seq x y z
N MET A 1 -28.51 -9.56 -9.85
CA MET A 1 -27.13 -10.05 -9.94
C MET A 1 -26.67 -9.67 -11.34
N ASP A 2 -26.04 -8.50 -11.47
CA ASP A 2 -25.81 -7.84 -12.76
C ASP A 2 -24.49 -8.32 -13.38
N LEU A 3 -24.56 -8.80 -14.63
CA LEU A 3 -23.52 -9.44 -15.42
C LEU A 3 -22.53 -8.42 -16.04
N ARG A 4 -22.32 -7.26 -15.39
CA ARG A 4 -21.53 -6.15 -15.94
C ARG A 4 -20.30 -5.76 -15.12
N GLN A 5 -19.87 -6.59 -14.16
CA GLN A 5 -18.68 -6.32 -13.34
C GLN A 5 -17.50 -7.28 -13.57
N THR A 6 -17.61 -8.18 -14.54
CA THR A 6 -16.60 -9.23 -14.81
C THR A 6 -15.61 -8.88 -15.94
N GLU A 7 -15.79 -7.79 -16.68
CA GLU A 7 -14.91 -7.49 -17.83
C GLU A 7 -13.58 -6.83 -17.44
N GLY A 8 -13.45 -6.26 -16.23
CA GLY A 8 -12.20 -5.66 -15.75
C GLY A 8 -11.11 -6.66 -15.36
N PHE A 9 -11.50 -7.91 -15.05
CA PHE A 9 -10.59 -8.95 -14.58
C PHE A 9 -10.05 -9.85 -15.70
N HIS A 10 -10.64 -9.81 -16.90
CA HIS A 10 -10.26 -10.72 -17.99
C HIS A 10 -9.04 -10.28 -18.81
N ILE A 11 -8.54 -9.05 -18.62
CA ILE A 11 -7.38 -8.53 -19.38
C ILE A 11 -6.04 -8.99 -18.79
N LEU A 12 -6.04 -9.63 -17.61
CA LEU A 12 -4.82 -10.12 -16.94
C LEU A 12 -4.55 -11.61 -17.15
N GLN A 13 -5.45 -12.35 -17.81
CA GLN A 13 -5.29 -13.80 -18.00
C GLN A 13 -4.48 -14.20 -19.25
N ALA A 14 -3.86 -13.25 -19.95
CA ALA A 14 -3.06 -13.54 -21.12
C ALA A 14 -1.68 -12.87 -21.07
N ASN A 15 -0.76 -13.42 -20.26
CA ASN A 15 0.58 -13.83 -20.74
C ASN A 15 1.39 -14.52 -19.62
N ASP A 16 2.08 -15.60 -19.97
CA ASP A 16 2.89 -16.49 -19.14
C ASP A 16 3.78 -15.83 -18.06
N SER A 17 3.54 -16.08 -16.76
CA SER A 17 4.57 -16.45 -15.75
C SER A 17 3.97 -16.98 -14.42
N GLY A 18 4.30 -18.24 -14.07
CA GLY A 18 4.51 -18.88 -12.74
C GLY A 18 3.79 -18.46 -11.44
N CYS A 19 3.84 -19.36 -10.46
CA CYS A 19 3.30 -19.24 -9.10
C CYS A 19 3.57 -17.89 -8.38
N ASN A 20 4.64 -17.17 -8.73
CA ASN A 20 4.98 -15.87 -8.13
C ASN A 20 3.92 -14.79 -8.38
N HIS A 21 3.36 -14.72 -9.60
CA HIS A 21 2.31 -13.74 -9.90
C HIS A 21 1.04 -14.05 -9.12
N SER A 22 0.66 -15.32 -9.03
CA SER A 22 -0.48 -15.76 -8.22
C SER A 22 -0.29 -15.47 -6.74
N VAL A 23 0.92 -15.68 -6.19
CA VAL A 23 1.24 -15.37 -4.79
C VAL A 23 1.22 -13.85 -4.55
N ALA A 24 1.76 -13.06 -5.47
CA ALA A 24 1.72 -11.60 -5.38
C ALA A 24 0.27 -11.09 -5.41
N GLU A 25 -0.55 -11.58 -6.33
CA GLU A 25 -1.96 -11.23 -6.42
C GLU A 25 -2.72 -11.64 -5.15
N ALA A 26 -2.50 -12.86 -4.64
CA ALA A 26 -3.11 -13.32 -3.39
C ALA A 26 -2.75 -12.41 -2.20
N LEU A 27 -1.52 -11.88 -2.14
CA LEU A 27 -1.14 -10.89 -1.12
C LEU A 27 -1.92 -9.58 -1.28
N LEU A 28 -2.07 -9.07 -2.51
CA LEU A 28 -2.84 -7.84 -2.75
C LEU A 28 -4.31 -8.01 -2.39
N ILE A 29 -4.92 -9.13 -2.80
CA ILE A 29 -6.30 -9.49 -2.45
C ILE A 29 -6.45 -9.63 -0.94
N PHE A 30 -5.49 -10.28 -0.26
CA PHE A 30 -5.52 -10.41 1.20
C PHE A 30 -5.53 -9.05 1.90
N LEU A 31 -4.67 -8.11 1.48
CA LEU A 31 -4.61 -6.76 2.04
C LEU A 31 -5.90 -5.96 1.75
N GLU A 32 -6.44 -6.09 0.54
CA GLU A 32 -7.70 -5.46 0.16
C GLU A 32 -8.89 -6.00 0.98
N ALA A 33 -8.93 -7.30 1.24
CA ALA A 33 -10.02 -7.95 1.96
C ALA A 33 -10.01 -7.70 3.48
N LEU A 34 -8.96 -7.07 4.04
CA LEU A 34 -8.93 -6.76 5.47
C LEU A 34 -10.09 -5.82 5.85
N PRO A 35 -10.88 -6.10 6.90
CA PRO A 35 -11.94 -5.19 7.34
C PRO A 35 -11.37 -3.87 7.87
N GLU A 36 -10.24 -3.95 8.58
CA GLU A 36 -9.44 -2.81 9.03
C GLU A 36 -8.13 -2.77 8.20
N PRO A 37 -7.82 -1.67 7.49
CA PRO A 37 -6.55 -1.54 6.78
C PRO A 37 -5.34 -1.66 7.73
N VAL A 38 -4.18 -1.99 7.17
CA VAL A 38 -2.94 -2.10 7.95
C VAL A 38 -2.64 -0.78 8.68
N VAL A 39 -2.80 0.37 8.03
CA VAL A 39 -2.86 1.66 8.72
C VAL A 39 -4.31 1.93 9.09
N CYS A 40 -4.64 1.76 10.38
CA CYS A 40 -6.01 1.85 10.87
C CYS A 40 -6.71 3.15 10.44
N TYR A 41 -8.02 3.10 10.23
CA TYR A 41 -8.83 4.22 9.74
C TYR A 41 -8.69 5.48 10.60
N GLU A 42 -8.50 5.31 11.91
CA GLU A 42 -8.29 6.43 12.85
C GLU A 42 -7.02 7.24 12.60
N LEU A 43 -6.01 6.64 11.95
CA LEU A 43 -4.74 7.30 11.62
C LEU A 43 -4.72 7.86 10.19
N TYR A 44 -5.71 7.55 9.36
CA TYR A 44 -5.75 7.93 7.94
C TYR A 44 -5.41 9.41 7.71
N GLN A 45 -6.16 10.33 8.33
CA GLN A 45 -5.96 11.77 8.12
C GLN A 45 -4.58 12.23 8.62
N ARG A 46 -4.12 11.69 9.76
CA ARG A 46 -2.81 12.04 10.32
C ARG A 46 -1.67 11.63 9.39
N CYS A 47 -1.78 10.47 8.74
CA CYS A 47 -0.82 10.03 7.73
C CYS A 47 -0.76 10.99 6.53
N LEU A 48 -1.92 11.50 6.08
CA LEU A 48 -1.97 12.48 4.99
C LEU A 48 -1.34 13.82 5.39
N ASP A 49 -1.61 14.27 6.61
CA ASP A 49 -1.12 15.54 7.11
C ASP A 49 0.39 15.49 7.38
N SER A 50 0.91 14.35 7.83
CA SER A 50 2.32 14.16 8.11
C SER A 50 3.15 13.70 6.91
N SER A 51 2.57 13.52 5.72
CA SER A 51 3.22 12.82 4.60
C SER A 51 4.54 13.42 4.11
N HIS A 52 4.87 14.65 4.54
CA HIS A 52 6.08 15.39 4.20
C HIS A 52 7.13 15.39 5.33
N ASP A 53 6.78 14.84 6.51
CA ASP A 53 7.65 14.76 7.69
C ASP A 53 7.88 13.30 8.07
N SER A 54 9.07 12.79 7.70
CA SER A 54 9.46 11.41 7.98
C SER A 54 9.43 11.06 9.47
N ARG A 55 9.77 12.00 10.37
CA ARG A 55 9.79 11.76 11.81
C ARG A 55 8.37 11.56 12.33
N LEU A 56 7.43 12.42 11.92
CA LEU A 56 6.02 12.28 12.28
C LEU A 56 5.42 10.99 11.70
N CYS A 57 5.74 10.63 10.45
CA CYS A 57 5.33 9.37 9.84
C CYS A 57 5.78 8.16 10.68
N LYS A 58 7.06 8.10 11.08
CA LYS A 58 7.59 7.03 11.95
C LYS A 58 6.86 6.98 13.30
N GLN A 59 6.57 8.14 13.89
CA GLN A 59 5.80 8.22 15.14
C GLN A 59 4.37 7.68 14.97
N LEU A 60 3.69 7.92 13.85
CA LEU A 60 2.37 7.36 13.60
C LEU A 60 2.41 5.83 13.48
N VAL A 61 3.39 5.29 12.75
CA VAL A 61 3.59 3.83 12.67
C VAL A 61 3.85 3.23 14.05
N SER A 62 4.55 3.95 14.94
CA SER A 62 4.76 3.49 16.32
C SER A 62 3.47 3.40 17.16
N GLN A 63 2.45 4.21 16.84
CA GLN A 63 1.16 4.23 17.52
C GLN A 63 0.23 3.09 17.11
N LEU A 64 0.46 2.45 15.97
CA LEU A 64 -0.30 1.28 15.54
C LEU A 64 -0.26 0.17 16.60
N SER A 65 -1.32 -0.62 16.69
CA SER A 65 -1.31 -1.84 17.50
C SER A 65 -0.19 -2.79 17.04
N ARG A 66 0.32 -3.63 17.94
CA ARG A 66 1.48 -4.50 17.65
C ARG A 66 1.31 -5.33 16.35
N PRO A 67 0.15 -5.97 16.08
CA PRO A 67 -0.03 -6.72 14.82
C PRO A 67 0.06 -5.83 13.58
N HIS A 68 -0.62 -4.69 13.58
CA HIS A 68 -0.63 -3.75 12.44
C HIS A 68 0.76 -3.16 12.19
N ARG A 69 1.46 -2.77 13.25
CA ARG A 69 2.83 -2.27 13.17
C ARG A 69 3.79 -3.31 12.59
N ASN A 70 3.66 -4.57 13.02
CA ASN A 70 4.49 -5.66 12.53
C ASN A 70 4.25 -5.91 11.03
N VAL A 71 2.98 -5.97 10.61
CA VAL A 71 2.61 -6.16 9.19
C VAL A 71 3.13 -5.00 8.35
N PHE A 72 2.92 -3.76 8.80
CA PHE A 72 3.42 -2.58 8.09
C PHE A 72 4.94 -2.65 7.89
N ARG A 73 5.70 -2.90 8.96
CA ARG A 73 7.16 -3.00 8.90
C ARG A 73 7.61 -4.15 7.99
N TYR A 74 7.00 -5.31 8.10
CA TYR A 74 7.33 -6.46 7.25
C TYR A 74 7.09 -6.15 5.77
N LEU A 75 5.97 -5.52 5.43
CA LEU A 75 5.69 -5.07 4.07
C LEU A 75 6.73 -4.04 3.60
N MET A 76 7.06 -3.03 4.41
CA MET A 76 8.06 -2.04 3.99
C MET A 76 9.43 -2.69 3.74
N SER A 77 9.88 -3.60 4.61
CA SER A 77 11.12 -4.36 4.41
C SER A 77 11.07 -5.24 3.15
N PHE A 78 9.97 -5.97 2.94
CA PHE A 78 9.77 -6.81 1.75
C PHE A 78 9.79 -5.99 0.46
N LEU A 79 9.10 -4.85 0.43
CA LEU A 79 9.04 -3.97 -0.74
C LEU A 79 10.38 -3.29 -1.03
N LYS A 80 11.13 -2.89 0.01
CA LYS A 80 12.52 -2.43 -0.15
C LYS A 80 13.40 -3.52 -0.77
N GLU A 81 13.24 -4.77 -0.35
CA GLU A 81 13.99 -5.90 -0.94
C GLU A 81 13.65 -6.09 -2.42
N LEU A 82 12.36 -6.03 -2.79
CA LEU A 82 11.95 -6.10 -4.20
C LEU A 82 12.57 -4.98 -5.05
N LEU A 83 12.74 -3.78 -4.51
CA LEU A 83 13.34 -2.64 -5.22
C LEU A 83 14.84 -2.82 -5.52
N LYS A 84 15.55 -3.63 -4.73
CA LYS A 84 16.96 -4.00 -5.03
C LYS A 84 17.08 -4.77 -6.35
N HIS A 85 15.99 -5.37 -6.83
CA HIS A 85 15.92 -6.12 -8.08
C HIS A 85 15.14 -5.38 -9.19
N SER A 86 14.99 -4.06 -9.06
CA SER A 86 14.22 -3.21 -10.00
C SER A 86 14.64 -3.37 -11.48
N ASN A 87 15.93 -3.59 -11.76
CA ASN A 87 16.44 -3.85 -13.11
C ASN A 87 15.92 -5.15 -13.73
N ASN A 88 15.42 -6.10 -12.92
CA ASN A 88 14.98 -7.43 -13.35
C ASN A 88 13.46 -7.58 -13.30
N ASN A 89 12.79 -6.91 -12.37
CA ASN A 89 11.34 -7.04 -12.16
C ASN A 89 10.53 -5.83 -12.68
N ASN A 90 11.18 -4.79 -13.22
CA ASN A 90 10.57 -3.57 -13.74
C ASN A 90 9.74 -2.79 -12.70
N LEU A 91 9.94 -3.05 -11.40
CA LEU A 91 9.26 -2.32 -10.34
C LEU A 91 10.03 -1.04 -10.01
N THR A 92 9.28 0.07 -9.89
CA THR A 92 9.80 1.34 -9.40
C THR A 92 9.21 1.65 -8.03
N ALA A 93 9.92 2.44 -7.22
CA ALA A 93 9.42 2.87 -5.92
C ALA A 93 8.07 3.58 -6.03
N ASN A 94 7.88 4.39 -7.08
CA ASN A 94 6.63 5.10 -7.33
C ASN A 94 5.48 4.15 -7.69
N LEU A 95 5.73 3.13 -8.52
CA LEU A 95 4.72 2.11 -8.85
C LEU A 95 4.29 1.35 -7.59
N ILE A 96 5.26 0.86 -6.81
CA ILE A 96 4.99 0.14 -5.56
C ILE A 96 4.24 1.04 -4.58
N ALA A 97 4.69 2.26 -4.36
CA ALA A 97 4.03 3.18 -3.44
C ALA A 97 2.60 3.52 -3.87
N THR A 98 2.36 3.69 -5.18
CA THR A 98 1.02 3.92 -5.72
C THR A 98 0.09 2.75 -5.42
N LEU A 99 0.55 1.53 -5.67
CA LEU A 99 -0.24 0.31 -5.43
C LEU A 99 -0.48 0.06 -3.94
N PHE A 100 0.57 0.15 -3.11
CA PHE A 100 0.43 -0.17 -1.68
C PHE A 100 -0.22 0.97 -0.89
N ALA A 101 -0.16 2.24 -1.33
CA ALA A 101 -0.89 3.31 -0.66
C ALA A 101 -2.41 3.10 -0.71
N SER A 102 -2.96 2.64 -1.83
CA SER A 102 -4.40 2.37 -1.96
C SER A 102 -4.87 1.18 -1.13
N LEU A 103 -3.96 0.24 -0.80
CA LEU A 103 -4.27 -0.93 0.02
C LEU A 103 -4.09 -0.66 1.52
N LEU A 104 -3.01 0.03 1.89
CA LEU A 104 -2.60 0.19 3.28
C LEU A 104 -3.18 1.43 3.95
N ILE A 105 -3.46 2.51 3.21
CA ILE A 105 -3.91 3.82 3.73
C ILE A 105 -5.25 4.16 3.08
N ARG A 106 -6.31 3.48 3.54
CA ARG A 106 -7.65 3.64 2.99
C ARG A 106 -8.44 4.70 3.74
N PRO A 107 -9.21 5.55 3.04
CA PRO A 107 -10.14 6.46 3.71
C PRO A 107 -11.18 5.64 4.49
N PRO A 108 -11.62 6.12 5.66
CA PRO A 108 -12.78 5.57 6.34
C PRO A 108 -14.00 5.49 5.39
N PRO A 109 -14.91 4.51 5.52
CA PRO A 109 -16.02 4.33 4.57
C PRO A 109 -16.90 5.57 4.38
N ASN A 110 -17.08 6.38 5.43
CA ASN A 110 -17.83 7.64 5.39
C ASN A 110 -17.08 8.79 4.67
N MET A 111 -15.78 8.63 4.42
CA MET A 111 -14.91 9.58 3.72
C MET A 111 -14.50 9.11 2.31
N ALA A 112 -14.74 7.84 1.97
CA ALA A 112 -14.26 7.23 0.72
C ALA A 112 -14.69 7.98 -0.55
N SER A 113 -15.94 8.46 -0.61
CA SER A 113 -16.46 9.23 -1.74
C SER A 113 -15.91 10.66 -1.84
N ARG A 114 -15.19 11.14 -0.81
CA ARG A 114 -14.65 12.50 -0.72
C ARG A 114 -13.14 12.56 -0.91
N GLN A 115 -12.48 11.42 -1.12
CA GLN A 115 -11.03 11.38 -1.26
C GLN A 115 -10.60 12.14 -2.52
N SER A 116 -9.79 13.18 -2.33
CA SER A 116 -9.29 13.99 -3.45
C SER A 116 -8.04 13.36 -4.08
N GLY A 117 -7.69 13.78 -5.31
CA GLY A 117 -6.42 13.39 -5.92
C GLY A 117 -5.20 13.83 -5.11
N HIS A 118 -5.31 14.94 -4.38
CA HIS A 118 -4.26 15.43 -3.49
C HIS A 118 -4.09 14.52 -2.26
N ASP A 119 -5.18 14.01 -1.69
CA ASP A 119 -5.11 13.05 -0.58
C ASP A 119 -4.45 11.75 -1.02
N ARG A 120 -4.78 11.27 -2.23
CA ARG A 120 -4.10 10.13 -2.83
C ARG A 120 -2.60 10.38 -2.97
N GLN A 121 -2.18 11.55 -3.44
CA GLN A 121 -0.76 11.87 -3.56
C GLN A 121 -0.05 11.92 -2.21
N LYS A 122 -0.70 12.46 -1.17
CA LYS A 122 -0.17 12.44 0.21
C LYS A 122 0.00 11.01 0.73
N ALA A 123 -0.94 10.11 0.50
CA ALA A 123 -0.82 8.70 0.87
C ALA A 123 0.36 8.03 0.14
N ILE A 124 0.55 8.31 -1.15
CA ILE A 124 1.71 7.83 -1.93
C ILE A 124 3.02 8.34 -1.33
N ASN A 125 3.09 9.63 -1.01
CA ASN A 125 4.27 10.25 -0.41
C ASN A 125 4.60 9.64 0.96
N PHE A 126 3.58 9.31 1.75
CA PHE A 126 3.76 8.60 3.02
C PHE A 126 4.48 7.27 2.81
N ILE A 127 4.00 6.42 1.89
CA ILE A 127 4.64 5.12 1.59
C ILE A 127 6.05 5.31 0.99
N LEU A 128 6.21 6.24 0.05
CA LEU A 128 7.52 6.57 -0.54
C LEU A 128 8.54 6.98 0.54
N GLY A 129 8.11 7.74 1.55
CA GLY A 129 8.96 8.14 2.66
C GLY A 129 9.57 6.94 3.40
N PHE A 130 8.82 5.85 3.55
CA PHE A 130 9.34 4.60 4.15
C PHE A 130 10.19 3.80 3.18
N LEU A 131 9.80 3.69 1.90
CA LEU A 131 10.58 2.94 0.91
C LEU A 131 11.96 3.56 0.65
N MET A 132 12.04 4.89 0.68
CA MET A 132 13.27 5.64 0.41
C MET A 132 14.10 5.96 1.66
N SER A 133 13.57 5.67 2.86
CA SER A 133 14.34 5.86 4.10
C SER A 133 15.46 4.83 4.19
N ALA A 134 16.67 5.31 4.48
CA ALA A 134 17.86 4.49 4.72
C ALA A 134 17.78 3.67 6.02
N ASP A 135 16.82 3.99 6.90
CA ASP A 135 16.71 3.36 8.20
C ASP A 135 15.84 2.09 8.10
N ASP A 136 16.37 0.97 8.59
CA ASP A 136 15.65 -0.30 8.78
C ASP A 136 15.21 -0.45 10.24
N ASP A 137 14.67 0.64 10.82
CA ASP A 137 14.28 0.72 12.24
C ASP A 137 13.12 -0.20 12.61
#